data_AF-A0A3A6PXF6-F1
#
_entry.id   AF-A0A3A6PXF6-F1
#
_cell.length_a   1.000
_cell.length_b   1.000
_cell.length_c   1.000
_cell.angle_alpha   90.00
_cell.angle_beta   90.00
_cell.angle_gamma   90.00
#
_symmetry.space_group_name_H-M   'P 1'
#
loop_
_entity.id
_entity.type
_entity.pdbx_description
1 polymer ?
#
loop_
_entity_poly.entity_id
_entity_poly.type
_entity_poly.pdbx_seq_one_letter_code
_entity_poly.pdbx_strand_id
1 'polypeptide(L)'
;MSSESKSPSAATPINDRTLPADRQRIGFVGPEGAGKTTVATMVADRLSDRTDVATVGEAATFFEQPSASPENIGPLGVHWTVVDHSPGTDSLETAGDTLDTVFVVVTPEMLDRVAAYECVIDQLDADVFLVVNRFEERHRGRLRDFDGPELAEYFYEDSSVAAAVSDGTVPKLEERTMEAMLLESLQAERLDIAEAMAALERGRRSIVNVEVESDASALAVARSFRENGYATDFFRCNCRCHDGHVLARTRTPFESE
;
A
#
# COMPACT_ATOMS: atom_id res chain seq x y z
N MET A 1 -15.59 59.76 17.32
CA MET A 1 -16.11 59.08 18.52
C MET A 1 -17.52 58.62 18.15
N SER A 2 -17.86 57.35 18.02
CA SER A 2 -17.32 56.15 18.68
C SER A 2 -17.34 54.96 17.74
N SER A 3 -16.34 54.11 17.94
CA SER A 3 -16.16 52.78 17.36
C SER A 3 -17.04 51.78 18.10
N GLU A 4 -17.71 50.87 17.39
CA GLU A 4 -18.08 49.56 17.97
C GLU A 4 -17.74 48.43 16.98
N SER A 5 -16.59 47.85 17.28
CA SER A 5 -16.14 46.46 17.22
C SER A 5 -17.02 45.39 16.57
N LYS A 6 -16.43 44.87 15.49
CA LYS A 6 -16.46 43.51 14.95
C LYS A 6 -16.32 42.42 16.03
N SER A 7 -17.23 41.45 16.04
CA SER A 7 -16.95 40.08 16.50
C SER A 7 -17.02 39.16 15.28
N PRO A 8 -15.91 38.50 14.87
CA PRO A 8 -15.96 37.45 13.87
C PRO A 8 -16.63 36.23 14.48
N SER A 9 -17.68 35.73 13.81
CA SER A 9 -18.24 34.41 14.08
C SER A 9 -17.10 33.39 14.00
N ALA A 10 -16.80 32.76 15.13
CA ALA A 10 -15.78 31.73 15.24
C ALA A 10 -16.06 30.63 14.21
N ALA A 11 -15.13 30.46 13.27
CA ALA A 11 -15.07 29.27 12.46
C ALA A 11 -14.82 28.09 13.40
N THR A 12 -15.76 27.16 13.45
CA THR A 12 -15.58 25.87 14.10
C THR A 12 -14.37 25.18 13.45
N PRO A 13 -13.33 24.79 14.20
CA PRO A 13 -12.25 24.02 13.63
C PRO A 13 -12.81 22.65 13.26
N ILE A 14 -12.74 22.32 11.96
CA ILE A 14 -12.99 20.98 11.44
C ILE A 14 -11.80 20.11 11.86
N ASN A 15 -11.73 19.79 13.15
CA ASN A 15 -10.82 18.78 13.69
C ASN A 15 -11.66 17.60 14.13
N ASP A 16 -12.13 16.84 13.14
CA ASP A 16 -12.49 15.44 13.32
C ASP A 16 -12.48 14.76 11.94
N ARG A 17 -11.27 14.53 11.41
CA ARG A 17 -11.06 13.53 10.36
C ARG A 17 -10.39 12.34 11.03
N THR A 18 -11.12 11.68 11.91
CA THR A 18 -10.90 10.25 12.09
C THR A 18 -11.18 9.63 10.72
N LEU A 19 -10.13 9.30 9.96
CA LEU A 19 -10.31 8.67 8.66
C LEU A 19 -11.14 7.40 8.87
N PRO A 20 -12.15 7.15 8.04
CA PRO A 20 -12.89 5.90 8.08
C PRO A 20 -11.91 4.71 8.10
N ALA A 21 -12.09 3.78 9.03
CA ALA A 21 -11.22 2.61 9.26
C ALA A 21 -11.19 1.60 8.09
N ASP A 22 -11.72 2.00 6.93
CA ASP A 22 -11.82 1.28 5.67
C ASP A 22 -11.02 1.95 4.55
N ARG A 23 -10.19 2.94 4.87
CA ARG A 23 -9.26 3.57 3.93
C ARG A 23 -7.83 3.20 4.25
N GLN A 24 -7.10 2.77 3.22
CA GLN A 24 -5.66 2.53 3.25
C GLN A 24 -4.97 3.51 2.30
N ARG A 25 -4.00 4.27 2.79
CA ARG A 25 -3.20 5.24 2.03
C ARG A 25 -1.75 4.78 1.99
N ILE A 26 -1.29 4.43 0.80
CA ILE A 26 0.09 3.99 0.58
C ILE A 26 0.87 5.04 -0.21
N GLY A 27 2.06 5.38 0.27
CA GLY A 27 2.95 6.36 -0.34
C GLY A 27 4.15 5.73 -1.03
N PHE A 28 4.52 6.26 -2.20
CA PHE A 28 5.73 5.88 -2.93
C PHE A 28 6.70 7.06 -2.93
N VAL A 29 7.81 6.90 -2.20
CA VAL A 29 8.84 7.94 -2.01
C VAL A 29 10.19 7.44 -2.48
N GLY A 30 11.17 8.33 -2.58
CA GLY A 30 12.51 7.98 -3.04
C GLY A 30 13.15 8.98 -4.00
N PRO A 31 14.45 8.78 -4.32
CA PRO A 31 15.22 9.72 -5.10
C PRO A 31 14.69 9.93 -6.53
N GLU A 32 15.16 11.00 -7.17
CA GLU A 32 14.92 11.22 -8.59
C GLU A 32 15.50 10.06 -9.42
N GLY A 33 14.73 9.60 -10.41
CA GLY A 33 15.16 8.50 -11.29
C GLY A 33 15.05 7.09 -10.71
N ALA A 34 14.60 6.92 -9.45
CA ALA A 34 14.41 5.60 -8.82
C ALA A 34 13.26 4.77 -9.42
N GLY A 35 12.34 5.41 -10.15
CA GLY A 35 11.17 4.75 -10.76
C GLY A 35 9.96 4.64 -9.83
N LYS A 36 9.79 5.58 -8.89
CA LYS A 36 8.61 5.68 -8.01
C LYS A 36 7.29 5.61 -8.76
N THR A 37 7.09 6.53 -9.71
CA THR A 37 5.89 6.60 -10.55
C THR A 37 5.62 5.29 -11.27
N THR A 38 6.67 4.62 -11.76
CA THR A 38 6.55 3.31 -12.39
C THR A 38 5.98 2.28 -11.41
N VAL A 39 6.55 2.14 -10.21
CA VAL A 39 6.08 1.20 -9.19
C VAL A 39 4.67 1.57 -8.72
N ALA A 40 4.42 2.85 -8.41
CA ALA A 40 3.12 3.36 -7.97
C ALA A 40 2.02 3.06 -9.00
N THR A 41 2.29 3.30 -10.29
CA THR A 41 1.36 3.00 -11.38
C THR A 41 1.06 1.51 -11.47
N MET A 42 2.08 0.65 -11.44
CA MET A 42 1.85 -0.79 -11.52
C MET A 42 1.09 -1.34 -10.29
N VAL A 43 1.33 -0.79 -9.09
CA VAL A 43 0.60 -1.17 -7.87
C VAL A 43 -0.85 -0.70 -7.94
N ALA A 44 -1.10 0.53 -8.40
CA ALA A 44 -2.44 1.06 -8.58
C ALA A 44 -3.25 0.25 -9.59
N ASP A 45 -2.65 -0.14 -10.71
CA ASP A 45 -3.29 -1.02 -11.71
C ASP A 45 -3.68 -2.36 -11.09
N ARG A 46 -2.77 -2.96 -10.33
CA ARG A 46 -3.03 -4.25 -9.68
C ARG A 46 -4.11 -4.18 -8.60
N LEU A 47 -4.22 -3.07 -7.90
CA LEU A 47 -5.33 -2.82 -6.97
C LEU A 47 -6.65 -2.59 -7.70
N SER A 48 -6.59 -1.94 -8.87
CA SER A 48 -7.78 -1.62 -9.70
C SER A 48 -8.48 -2.88 -10.25
N ASP A 49 -7.77 -4.00 -10.37
CA ASP A 49 -8.37 -5.31 -10.64
C ASP A 49 -9.38 -5.76 -9.55
N ARG A 50 -9.28 -5.20 -8.34
CA ARG A 50 -10.02 -5.66 -7.16
C ARG A 50 -11.01 -4.64 -6.62
N THR A 51 -10.67 -3.36 -6.67
CA THR A 51 -11.37 -2.28 -5.96
C THR A 51 -11.06 -0.95 -6.64
N ASP A 52 -11.88 0.06 -6.37
CA ASP A 52 -11.62 1.41 -6.86
C ASP A 52 -10.42 2.03 -6.11
N VAL A 53 -9.49 2.63 -6.88
CA VAL A 53 -8.24 3.19 -6.36
C VAL A 53 -8.14 4.67 -6.69
N ALA A 54 -8.03 5.51 -5.67
CA ALA A 54 -7.66 6.91 -5.87
C ALA A 54 -6.15 7.02 -6.07
N THR A 55 -5.70 7.73 -7.11
CA THR A 55 -4.27 7.97 -7.35
C THR A 55 -3.94 9.45 -7.25
N VAL A 56 -2.85 9.78 -6.56
CA VAL A 56 -2.39 11.16 -6.35
C VAL A 56 -0.94 11.26 -6.83
N GLY A 57 -0.59 12.39 -7.44
CA GLY A 57 0.77 12.62 -7.97
C GLY A 57 0.89 12.28 -9.45
N GLU A 58 2.12 12.02 -9.90
CA GLU A 58 2.39 11.77 -11.33
C GLU A 58 1.73 10.48 -11.83
N ALA A 59 1.67 9.44 -11.00
CA ALA A 59 0.95 8.19 -11.32
C ALA A 59 -0.54 8.40 -11.69
N ALA A 60 -1.18 9.48 -11.22
CA ALA A 60 -2.59 9.77 -11.53
C ALA A 60 -2.85 10.02 -13.03
N THR A 61 -1.82 10.34 -13.82
CA THR A 61 -1.97 10.55 -15.26
C THR A 61 -2.25 9.27 -16.05
N PHE A 62 -2.04 8.10 -15.44
CA PHE A 62 -2.24 6.80 -16.07
C PHE A 62 -3.66 6.23 -15.88
N PHE A 63 -4.47 6.82 -15.00
CA PHE A 63 -5.76 6.27 -14.61
C PHE A 63 -6.89 7.30 -14.67
N GLU A 64 -8.08 6.84 -15.01
CA GLU A 64 -9.29 7.59 -14.73
C GLU A 64 -9.56 7.58 -13.23
N GLN A 65 -9.75 8.76 -12.64
CA GLN A 65 -9.96 8.85 -11.19
C GLN A 65 -11.36 8.36 -10.81
N PRO A 66 -11.49 7.57 -9.72
CA PRO A 66 -12.78 7.10 -9.26
C PRO A 66 -13.65 8.28 -8.81
N SER A 67 -14.97 8.08 -8.90
CA SER A 67 -15.93 9.07 -8.41
C SER A 67 -15.82 9.20 -6.87
N ALA A 68 -16.39 10.28 -6.31
CA ALA A 68 -16.33 10.53 -4.87
C ALA A 68 -17.02 9.44 -4.01
N SER A 69 -17.84 8.58 -4.63
CA SER A 69 -18.52 7.45 -4.01
C SER A 69 -18.13 6.18 -4.78
N PRO A 70 -17.09 5.46 -4.35
CA PRO A 70 -16.59 4.30 -5.07
C PRO A 70 -17.69 3.25 -5.19
N GLU A 71 -17.92 2.75 -6.40
CA GLU A 71 -18.95 1.75 -6.68
C GLU A 71 -18.43 0.34 -6.36
N ASN A 72 -17.11 0.14 -6.38
CA ASN A 72 -16.47 -1.13 -6.10
C ASN A 72 -15.48 -1.01 -4.93
N ILE A 73 -15.81 -1.66 -3.80
CA ILE A 73 -15.00 -1.64 -2.56
C ILE A 73 -14.17 -2.94 -2.40
N GLY A 74 -14.21 -3.81 -3.40
CA GLY A 74 -13.50 -5.09 -3.41
C GLY A 74 -13.89 -6.05 -2.27
N PRO A 75 -13.32 -7.25 -2.27
CA PRO A 75 -13.69 -8.33 -1.35
C PRO A 75 -13.35 -8.05 0.13
N LEU A 76 -12.35 -7.20 0.40
CA LEU A 76 -11.96 -6.79 1.76
C LEU A 76 -12.68 -5.53 2.24
N GLY A 77 -13.44 -4.83 1.37
CA GLY A 77 -14.08 -3.57 1.72
C GLY A 77 -13.09 -2.45 2.05
N VAL A 78 -11.92 -2.45 1.40
CA VAL A 78 -10.86 -1.44 1.61
C VAL A 78 -10.81 -0.50 0.42
N HIS A 79 -10.89 0.80 0.73
CA HIS A 79 -10.67 1.89 -0.20
C HIS A 79 -9.20 2.27 -0.22
N TRP A 80 -8.63 2.33 -1.42
CA TRP A 80 -7.20 2.59 -1.57
C TRP A 80 -6.93 3.99 -2.07
N THR A 81 -5.92 4.63 -1.47
CA THR A 81 -5.25 5.77 -2.07
C THR A 81 -3.78 5.42 -2.30
N VAL A 82 -3.34 5.52 -3.55
CA VAL A 82 -1.93 5.43 -3.93
C VAL A 82 -1.39 6.84 -4.14
N VAL A 83 -0.36 7.21 -3.40
CA VAL A 83 0.27 8.53 -3.45
C VAL A 83 1.67 8.42 -4.03
N ASP A 84 1.88 8.98 -5.23
CA ASP A 84 3.17 9.09 -5.88
C ASP A 84 3.82 10.44 -5.54
N HIS A 85 4.83 10.41 -4.66
CA HIS A 85 5.47 11.61 -4.16
C HIS A 85 6.53 12.15 -5.12
N SER A 86 6.65 13.48 -5.17
CA SER A 86 7.76 14.13 -5.86
C SER A 86 9.11 13.67 -5.28
N PRO A 87 10.18 13.62 -6.10
CA PRO A 87 11.50 13.21 -5.63
C PRO A 87 12.01 13.98 -4.41
N GLY A 88 12.73 13.30 -3.53
CA GLY A 88 13.26 13.89 -2.29
C GLY A 88 12.33 13.72 -1.10
N THR A 89 12.74 14.25 0.06
CA THR A 89 11.99 14.14 1.32
C THR A 89 11.00 15.28 1.54
N ASP A 90 11.21 16.43 0.90
CA ASP A 90 10.38 17.64 1.09
C ASP A 90 8.87 17.37 0.94
N SER A 91 8.49 16.54 -0.05
CA SER A 91 7.08 16.23 -0.31
C SER A 91 6.45 15.34 0.76
N LEU A 92 7.27 14.57 1.49
CA LEU A 92 6.86 13.74 2.62
C LEU A 92 6.81 14.58 3.91
N GLU A 93 7.80 15.45 4.13
CA GLU A 93 7.86 16.37 5.28
C GLU A 93 6.70 17.37 5.30
N THR A 94 6.20 17.74 4.13
CA THR A 94 5.08 18.66 3.95
C THR A 94 3.74 17.97 3.70
N ALA A 95 3.73 16.64 3.63
CA ALA A 95 2.51 15.87 3.47
C ALA A 95 1.63 16.07 4.71
N GLY A 96 0.54 16.83 4.55
CA GLY A 96 -0.48 16.99 5.58
C GLY A 96 -1.44 15.79 5.70
N ASP A 97 -1.24 14.76 4.85
CA ASP A 97 -2.02 13.54 4.83
C ASP A 97 -1.29 12.44 5.59
N THR A 98 -2.00 11.74 6.48
CA THR A 98 -1.48 10.53 7.15
C THR A 98 -1.36 9.40 6.13
N LEU A 99 -0.14 8.90 5.93
CA LEU A 99 0.12 7.66 5.19
C LEU A 99 0.11 6.51 6.18
N ASP A 100 -0.51 5.38 5.81
CA ASP A 100 -0.50 4.19 6.65
C ASP A 100 0.76 3.34 6.37
N THR A 101 1.19 3.32 5.11
CA THR A 101 2.40 2.59 4.68
C THR A 101 3.17 3.40 3.65
N VAL A 102 4.50 3.39 3.74
CA VAL A 102 5.42 4.08 2.84
C VAL A 102 6.40 3.08 2.22
N PHE A 103 6.41 3.03 0.89
CA PHE A 103 7.38 2.30 0.10
C PHE A 103 8.49 3.24 -0.37
N VAL A 104 9.70 3.03 0.14
CA VAL A 104 10.90 3.73 -0.30
C VAL A 104 11.44 3.02 -1.54
N VAL A 105 11.24 3.61 -2.71
CA VAL A 105 11.69 3.08 -4.01
C VAL A 105 13.09 3.61 -4.33
N VAL A 106 14.03 2.69 -4.56
CA VAL A 106 15.42 3.00 -4.92
C VAL A 106 15.92 2.06 -6.03
N THR A 107 16.99 2.46 -6.73
CA THR A 107 17.80 1.49 -7.48
C THR A 107 18.91 0.94 -6.58
N PRO A 108 19.56 -0.19 -6.93
CA PRO A 108 20.67 -0.72 -6.14
C PRO A 108 21.75 0.32 -5.85
N GLU A 109 22.02 1.24 -6.78
CA GLU A 109 23.01 2.32 -6.65
C GLU A 109 22.68 3.31 -5.55
N MET A 110 21.40 3.47 -5.21
CA MET A 110 20.87 4.52 -4.35
C MET A 110 20.50 4.03 -2.94
N LEU A 111 20.84 2.79 -2.56
CA LEU A 111 20.55 2.24 -1.23
C LEU A 111 21.09 3.11 -0.08
N ASP A 112 22.20 3.82 -0.29
CA ASP A 112 22.79 4.75 0.67
C ASP A 112 21.90 5.97 0.98
N ARG A 113 20.86 6.21 0.19
CA ARG A 113 19.92 7.33 0.37
C ARG A 113 18.68 6.98 1.20
N VAL A 114 18.46 5.70 1.51
CA VAL A 114 17.24 5.22 2.18
C VAL A 114 17.11 5.81 3.59
N ALA A 115 18.20 5.90 4.35
CA ALA A 115 18.20 6.40 5.73
C ALA A 115 17.62 7.82 5.89
N ALA A 116 17.74 8.66 4.85
CA ALA A 116 17.14 9.99 4.87
C ALA A 116 15.60 9.94 4.83
N TYR A 117 15.02 8.96 4.13
CA TYR A 117 13.57 8.77 4.07
C TYR A 117 13.05 8.15 5.37
N GLU A 118 13.72 7.11 5.89
CA GLU A 118 13.35 6.48 7.18
C GLU A 118 13.24 7.52 8.30
N CYS A 119 14.24 8.40 8.42
CA CYS A 119 14.25 9.46 9.42
C CYS A 119 13.02 10.38 9.38
N VAL A 120 12.46 10.61 8.19
CA VAL A 120 11.24 11.41 8.02
C VAL A 120 9.99 10.56 8.29
N ILE A 121 9.96 9.31 7.82
CA ILE A 121 8.82 8.40 7.99
C ILE A 121 8.61 8.04 9.47
N ASP A 122 9.68 7.87 10.25
CA ASP A 122 9.62 7.62 11.70
C ASP A 122 8.86 8.73 12.45
N GLN A 123 8.81 9.94 11.90
CA GLN A 123 8.07 11.07 12.49
C GLN A 123 6.58 11.05 12.11
N LEU A 124 6.18 10.24 11.14
CA LEU A 124 4.83 10.14 10.61
C LEU A 124 4.03 8.94 11.17
N ASP A 125 4.66 8.08 11.97
CA ASP A 125 4.04 6.86 12.53
C ASP A 125 3.44 5.94 11.46
N ALA A 126 4.13 5.83 10.32
CA ALA A 126 3.74 4.99 9.19
C ALA A 126 4.68 3.79 9.05
N ASP A 127 4.15 2.65 8.59
CA ASP A 127 4.98 1.49 8.29
C ASP A 127 5.90 1.78 7.09
N VAL A 128 7.16 1.35 7.17
CA VAL A 128 8.16 1.60 6.11
C VAL A 128 8.69 0.30 5.52
N PHE A 129 8.68 0.23 4.19
CA PHE A 129 9.24 -0.89 3.44
C PHE A 129 10.12 -0.42 2.29
N LEU A 130 11.12 -1.22 1.96
CA LEU A 130 12.05 -0.99 0.86
C LEU A 130 11.54 -1.66 -0.42
N VAL A 131 11.63 -0.93 -1.53
CA VAL A 131 11.43 -1.46 -2.88
C VAL A 131 12.67 -1.19 -3.72
N VAL A 132 13.28 -2.25 -4.24
CA VAL A 132 14.48 -2.12 -5.09
C VAL A 132 14.11 -2.32 -6.55
N ASN A 133 14.02 -1.21 -7.28
CA ASN A 133 13.73 -1.20 -8.71
C ASN A 133 15.00 -1.36 -9.55
N ARG A 134 14.88 -1.83 -10.80
CA ARG A 134 16.01 -2.04 -11.72
C ARG A 134 17.09 -2.96 -11.15
N PHE A 135 16.66 -3.97 -10.43
CA PHE A 135 17.53 -4.95 -9.80
C PHE A 135 18.19 -5.84 -10.87
N GLU A 136 19.47 -6.12 -10.67
CA GLU A 136 20.21 -7.13 -11.40
C GLU A 136 20.89 -8.05 -10.41
N GLU A 137 21.08 -9.31 -10.81
CA GLU A 137 21.66 -10.36 -9.96
C GLU A 137 23.00 -9.98 -9.32
N ARG A 138 23.82 -9.21 -10.05
CA ARG A 138 25.11 -8.70 -9.57
C ARG A 138 25.01 -7.84 -8.31
N HIS A 139 23.85 -7.26 -8.04
CA HIS A 139 23.61 -6.40 -6.88
C HIS A 139 23.13 -7.17 -5.64
N ARG A 140 22.91 -8.49 -5.72
CA ARG A 140 22.40 -9.27 -4.57
C ARG A 140 23.28 -9.16 -3.33
N GLY A 141 24.61 -9.12 -3.49
CA GLY A 141 25.53 -8.94 -2.36
C GLY A 141 25.25 -7.64 -1.61
N ARG A 142 25.10 -6.54 -2.36
CA ARG A 142 24.83 -5.21 -1.79
C ARG A 142 23.49 -5.17 -1.04
N LEU A 143 22.46 -5.82 -1.57
CA LEU A 143 21.16 -5.87 -0.90
C LEU A 143 21.19 -6.75 0.36
N ARG A 144 21.99 -7.82 0.37
CA ARG A 144 22.16 -8.68 1.55
C ARG A 144 22.86 -7.97 2.71
N ASP A 145 23.80 -7.09 2.39
CA ASP A 145 24.59 -6.35 3.37
C ASP A 145 23.93 -5.00 3.75
N PHE A 146 22.75 -4.70 3.18
CA PHE A 146 22.03 -3.46 3.45
C PHE A 146 21.31 -3.55 4.81
N ASP A 147 21.49 -2.50 5.61
CA ASP A 147 20.88 -2.32 6.93
C ASP A 147 19.89 -1.15 6.83
N GLY A 148 18.60 -1.47 6.79
CA GLY A 148 17.50 -0.51 6.56
C GLY A 148 16.13 -1.20 6.61
N PRO A 149 15.09 -0.67 5.95
CA PRO A 149 13.74 -1.20 6.07
C PRO A 149 13.64 -2.62 5.53
N GLU A 150 12.60 -3.33 5.98
CA GLU A 150 12.27 -4.63 5.42
C GLU A 150 12.01 -4.52 3.90
N LEU A 151 12.60 -5.44 3.15
CA LEU A 151 12.44 -5.50 1.70
C LEU A 151 11.06 -6.06 1.36
N ALA A 152 10.17 -5.22 0.85
CA ALA A 152 8.87 -5.67 0.34
C ALA A 152 9.00 -6.39 -1.00
N GLU A 153 9.77 -5.82 -1.95
CA GLU A 153 9.94 -6.41 -3.28
C GLU A 153 11.16 -5.85 -4.02
N TYR A 154 11.67 -6.60 -5.00
CA TYR A 154 12.62 -6.09 -5.99
C TYR A 154 12.15 -6.36 -7.42
N PHE A 155 12.22 -5.34 -8.26
CA PHE A 155 11.86 -5.42 -9.68
C PHE A 155 13.12 -5.52 -10.52
N TYR A 156 13.23 -6.56 -11.34
CA TYR A 156 14.35 -6.69 -12.26
C TYR A 156 14.33 -5.60 -13.35
N GLU A 157 15.51 -5.21 -13.83
CA GLU A 157 15.60 -4.35 -15.01
C GLU A 157 14.92 -5.03 -16.21
N ASP A 158 13.91 -4.36 -16.76
CA ASP A 158 13.14 -4.84 -17.91
C ASP A 158 12.89 -3.68 -18.89
N SER A 159 13.37 -3.84 -20.12
CA SER A 159 13.23 -2.82 -21.16
C SER A 159 11.79 -2.59 -21.61
N SER A 160 10.90 -3.58 -21.40
CA SER A 160 9.47 -3.43 -21.68
C SER A 160 8.79 -2.45 -20.72
N VAL A 161 9.27 -2.34 -19.48
CA VAL A 161 8.77 -1.36 -18.50
C VAL A 161 9.11 0.05 -18.96
N ALA A 162 10.35 0.29 -19.38
CA ALA A 162 10.77 1.59 -19.89
C ALA A 162 9.99 2.00 -21.16
N ALA A 163 9.71 1.05 -22.05
CA ALA A 163 8.90 1.28 -23.24
C ALA A 163 7.45 1.66 -22.87
N ALA A 164 6.81 0.88 -21.99
CA ALA A 164 5.43 1.14 -21.57
C ALA A 164 5.25 2.52 -20.92
N VAL A 165 6.16 2.90 -20.02
CA VAL A 165 6.16 4.24 -19.39
C VAL A 165 6.32 5.34 -20.44
N SER A 166 7.22 5.16 -21.40
CA SER A 166 7.45 6.13 -22.48
C SER A 166 6.22 6.30 -23.38
N ASP A 167 5.46 5.22 -23.58
CA ASP A 167 4.23 5.21 -24.36
C ASP A 167 3.01 5.71 -23.55
N GLY A 168 3.19 6.09 -22.28
CA GLY A 168 2.10 6.53 -21.39
C GLY A 168 1.14 5.39 -21.02
N THR A 169 1.60 4.16 -21.06
CA THR A 169 0.83 2.95 -20.72
C THR A 169 1.32 2.32 -19.43
N VAL A 170 0.42 1.62 -18.74
CA VAL A 170 0.79 0.87 -17.53
C VAL A 170 1.73 -0.29 -17.89
N PRO A 171 2.92 -0.37 -17.28
CA PRO A 171 3.82 -1.50 -17.46
C PRO A 171 3.17 -2.79 -16.95
N LYS A 172 3.31 -3.88 -17.70
CA LYS A 172 2.79 -5.20 -17.31
C LYS A 172 3.93 -6.10 -16.90
N LEU A 173 3.95 -6.48 -15.63
CA LEU A 173 4.79 -7.55 -15.09
C LEU A 173 3.94 -8.79 -14.85
N GLU A 174 4.57 -9.94 -14.65
CA GLU A 174 3.82 -11.13 -14.20
C GLU A 174 3.12 -10.82 -12.87
N GLU A 175 1.84 -11.18 -12.76
CA GLU A 175 0.93 -10.79 -11.67
C GLU A 175 1.45 -11.03 -10.24
N ARG A 176 2.45 -11.92 -10.08
CA ARG A 176 2.98 -12.32 -8.77
C ARG A 176 3.84 -11.26 -8.10
N THR A 177 4.47 -10.35 -8.85
CA THR A 177 5.47 -9.42 -8.30
C THR A 177 4.86 -8.29 -7.47
N MET A 178 3.55 -8.04 -7.56
CA MET A 178 2.93 -6.89 -6.87
C MET A 178 2.20 -7.21 -5.58
N GLU A 179 1.81 -8.48 -5.42
CA GLU A 179 0.98 -8.93 -4.31
C GLU A 179 1.67 -8.78 -2.95
N ALA A 180 3.01 -8.90 -2.90
CA ALA A 180 3.78 -8.72 -1.67
C ALA A 180 3.59 -7.31 -1.10
N MET A 181 3.69 -6.27 -1.92
CA MET A 181 3.49 -4.89 -1.47
C MET A 181 2.06 -4.64 -0.95
N LEU A 182 1.06 -5.29 -1.55
CA LEU A 182 -0.33 -5.20 -1.09
C LEU A 182 -0.53 -5.89 0.25
N LEU A 183 0.14 -7.02 0.46
CA LEU A 183 0.11 -7.75 1.72
C LEU A 183 0.77 -6.96 2.85
N GLU A 184 1.97 -6.45 2.62
CA GLU A 184 2.70 -5.66 3.61
C GLU A 184 1.93 -4.41 4.02
N SER A 185 1.29 -3.73 3.06
CA SER A 185 0.47 -2.55 3.35
C SER A 185 -0.86 -2.83 4.03
N LEU A 186 -1.32 -4.09 4.13
CA LEU A 186 -2.56 -4.44 4.83
C LEU A 186 -2.30 -5.09 6.18
N GLN A 187 -1.40 -6.06 6.21
CA GLN A 187 -1.03 -6.82 7.40
C GLN A 187 0.23 -7.64 7.11
N ALA A 188 1.39 -7.08 7.44
CA ALA A 188 2.68 -7.76 7.33
C ALA A 188 2.76 -9.03 8.20
N GLU A 189 2.21 -8.97 9.42
CA GLU A 189 2.36 -10.05 10.37
C GLU A 189 1.48 -11.26 10.03
N ARG A 190 2.15 -12.40 9.87
CA ARG A 190 1.55 -13.68 9.54
C ARG A 190 1.16 -14.42 10.81
N LEU A 191 -0.07 -14.90 10.85
CA LEU A 191 -0.61 -15.71 11.95
C LEU A 191 -1.04 -17.07 11.41
N ASP A 192 -1.02 -18.08 12.27
CA ASP A 192 -1.76 -19.30 11.95
C ASP A 192 -3.27 -19.05 11.98
N ILE A 193 -4.04 -19.98 11.42
CA ILE A 193 -5.50 -19.83 11.25
C ILE A 193 -6.20 -19.60 12.60
N ALA A 194 -5.79 -20.31 13.66
CA ALA A 194 -6.44 -20.24 14.96
C ALA A 194 -6.13 -18.92 15.67
N GLU A 195 -4.88 -18.48 15.60
CA GLU A 195 -4.44 -17.19 16.13
C GLU A 195 -5.11 -16.02 15.38
N ALA A 196 -5.16 -16.09 14.06
CA ALA A 196 -5.82 -15.12 13.20
C ALA A 196 -7.31 -14.97 13.53
N MET A 197 -8.04 -16.10 13.63
CA MET A 197 -9.46 -16.10 14.03
C MET A 197 -9.64 -15.45 15.41
N ALA A 198 -8.82 -15.86 16.38
CA ALA A 198 -8.93 -15.37 17.74
C ALA A 198 -8.50 -13.90 17.89
N ALA A 199 -7.67 -13.37 16.98
CA ALA A 199 -7.32 -11.96 16.91
C ALA A 199 -8.50 -11.11 16.41
N LEU A 200 -9.20 -11.59 15.37
CA LEU A 200 -10.42 -10.95 14.85
C LEU A 200 -11.56 -10.97 15.87
N GLU A 201 -11.86 -12.14 16.46
CA GLU A 201 -12.95 -12.31 17.42
C GLU A 201 -12.81 -11.43 18.66
N ARG A 202 -11.57 -11.21 19.11
CA ARG A 202 -11.26 -10.36 20.27
C ARG A 202 -11.11 -8.90 19.92
N GLY A 203 -11.26 -8.53 18.64
CA GLY A 203 -11.05 -7.16 18.16
C GLY A 203 -9.63 -6.65 18.37
N ARG A 204 -8.64 -7.54 18.46
CA ARG A 204 -7.21 -7.15 18.58
C ARG A 204 -6.65 -6.67 17.26
N ARG A 205 -7.22 -7.15 16.15
CA ARG A 205 -6.90 -6.72 14.79
C ARG A 205 -8.18 -6.60 13.99
N SER A 206 -8.22 -5.62 13.10
CA SER A 206 -9.29 -5.44 12.12
C SER A 206 -9.09 -6.34 10.89
N ILE A 207 -7.83 -6.63 10.55
CA ILE A 207 -7.37 -7.46 9.43
C ILE A 207 -6.23 -8.40 9.86
N VAL A 208 -6.23 -9.63 9.35
CA VAL A 208 -5.25 -10.68 9.64
C VAL A 208 -4.73 -11.31 8.35
N ASN A 209 -3.49 -11.81 8.39
CA ASN A 209 -2.81 -12.46 7.28
C ASN A 209 -2.45 -13.91 7.63
N VAL A 210 -2.89 -14.85 6.79
CA VAL A 210 -2.59 -16.28 6.92
C VAL A 210 -1.86 -16.76 5.68
N GLU A 211 -0.64 -17.25 5.87
CA GLU A 211 0.15 -17.92 4.82
C GLU A 211 -0.49 -19.26 4.43
N VAL A 212 -0.53 -19.54 3.13
CA VAL A 212 -1.13 -20.77 2.59
C VAL A 212 -0.23 -21.42 1.55
N GLU A 213 -0.02 -22.73 1.72
CA GLU A 213 0.91 -23.51 0.89
C GLU A 213 0.38 -23.78 -0.52
N SER A 214 -0.94 -23.77 -0.71
CA SER A 214 -1.58 -24.07 -2.00
C SER A 214 -2.87 -23.30 -2.27
N ASP A 215 -3.25 -23.15 -3.54
CA ASP A 215 -4.58 -22.63 -3.94
C ASP A 215 -5.74 -23.40 -3.27
N ALA A 216 -5.60 -24.73 -3.12
CA ALA A 216 -6.61 -25.55 -2.45
C ALA A 216 -6.73 -25.22 -0.95
N SER A 217 -5.60 -25.02 -0.27
CA SER A 217 -5.59 -24.58 1.13
C SER A 217 -6.11 -23.15 1.28
N ALA A 218 -5.81 -22.25 0.33
CA ALA A 218 -6.34 -20.89 0.30
C ALA A 218 -7.87 -20.90 0.28
N LEU A 219 -8.47 -21.72 -0.58
CA LEU A 219 -9.94 -21.87 -0.65
C LEU A 219 -10.55 -22.39 0.64
N ALA A 220 -9.89 -23.33 1.32
CA ALA A 220 -10.35 -23.88 2.60
C ALA A 220 -10.28 -22.83 3.72
N VAL A 221 -9.17 -22.11 3.82
CA VAL A 221 -8.96 -21.04 4.82
C VAL A 221 -9.95 -19.89 4.58
N ALA A 222 -10.06 -19.40 3.35
CA ALA A 222 -11.01 -18.34 3.00
C ALA A 222 -12.47 -18.76 3.24
N ARG A 223 -12.81 -20.04 3.07
CA ARG A 223 -14.15 -20.55 3.42
C ARG A 223 -14.38 -20.51 4.93
N SER A 224 -13.42 -20.97 5.73
CA SER A 224 -13.51 -20.96 7.19
C SER A 224 -13.78 -19.55 7.74
N PHE A 225 -13.03 -18.54 7.29
CA PHE A 225 -13.27 -17.16 7.70
C PHE A 225 -14.64 -16.63 7.25
N ARG A 226 -15.06 -16.92 6.00
CA ARG A 226 -16.38 -16.49 5.50
C ARG A 226 -17.55 -17.13 6.25
N GLU A 227 -17.43 -18.40 6.63
CA GLU A 227 -18.43 -19.11 7.45
C GLU A 227 -18.57 -18.48 8.84
N ASN A 228 -17.52 -17.81 9.34
CA ASN A 228 -17.52 -17.04 10.58
C ASN A 228 -17.86 -15.54 10.37
N GLY A 229 -18.31 -15.15 9.18
CA GLY A 229 -18.82 -13.80 8.91
C GLY A 229 -17.78 -12.77 8.48
N TYR A 230 -16.53 -13.17 8.25
CA TYR A 230 -15.45 -12.26 7.85
C TYR A 230 -15.42 -12.01 6.34
N ALA A 231 -14.90 -10.84 5.94
CA ALA A 231 -14.50 -10.56 4.57
C ALA A 231 -13.14 -11.22 4.31
N THR A 232 -12.90 -11.74 3.09
CA THR A 232 -11.67 -12.46 2.77
C THR A 232 -11.24 -12.24 1.34
N ASP A 233 -9.93 -12.20 1.10
CA ASP A 233 -9.35 -12.20 -0.25
C ASP A 233 -8.04 -12.99 -0.28
N PHE A 234 -7.64 -13.42 -1.48
CA PHE A 234 -6.43 -14.21 -1.71
C PHE A 234 -5.40 -13.44 -2.54
N PHE A 235 -4.16 -13.45 -2.06
CA PHE A 235 -3.02 -12.77 -2.66
C PHE A 235 -1.95 -13.82 -2.95
N ARG A 236 -1.48 -13.89 -4.20
CA ARG A 236 -0.43 -14.86 -4.59
C ARG A 236 0.93 -14.39 -4.11
N CYS A 237 1.79 -15.29 -3.62
CA CYS A 237 3.13 -14.88 -3.20
C CYS A 237 4.16 -14.98 -4.33
N ASN A 238 5.11 -14.05 -4.36
CA ASN A 238 6.22 -14.05 -5.30
C ASN A 238 7.41 -14.94 -4.86
N CYS A 239 7.53 -15.27 -3.56
CA CYS A 239 8.71 -15.97 -3.02
C CYS A 239 8.93 -17.39 -3.60
N ARG A 240 7.93 -17.98 -4.25
CA ARG A 240 7.87 -19.38 -4.70
C ARG A 240 8.00 -20.42 -3.58
N CYS A 241 7.96 -19.99 -2.32
CA CYS A 241 8.07 -20.80 -1.13
C CYS A 241 6.70 -21.33 -0.66
N HIS A 242 5.63 -20.59 -0.95
CA HIS A 242 4.23 -20.97 -0.78
C HIS A 242 3.39 -20.30 -1.88
N ASP A 243 2.16 -20.77 -2.11
CA ASP A 243 1.32 -20.26 -3.19
C ASP A 243 0.74 -18.87 -2.90
N GLY A 244 0.49 -18.52 -1.63
CA GLY A 244 -0.02 -17.20 -1.31
C GLY A 244 -0.42 -16.98 0.13
N HIS A 245 -1.33 -16.03 0.30
CA HIS A 245 -1.84 -15.54 1.57
C HIS A 245 -3.35 -15.32 1.48
N VAL A 246 -4.06 -15.67 2.55
CA VAL A 246 -5.45 -15.27 2.75
C VAL A 246 -5.47 -14.12 3.75
N LEU A 247 -5.96 -12.97 3.30
CA LEU A 247 -6.32 -11.89 4.20
C LEU A 247 -7.78 -12.04 4.63
N ALA A 248 -8.04 -11.83 5.92
CA ALA A 248 -9.38 -11.80 6.46
C ALA A 248 -9.61 -10.54 7.30
N ARG A 249 -10.79 -9.92 7.17
CA ARG A 249 -11.12 -8.65 7.81
C ARG A 249 -12.49 -8.71 8.49
N THR A 250 -12.61 -8.06 9.63
CA THR A 250 -13.91 -7.74 10.22
C THR A 250 -14.75 -6.94 9.22
N ARG A 251 -15.98 -7.37 8.94
CA ARG A 251 -16.88 -6.56 8.12
C ARG A 251 -17.24 -5.32 8.92
N THR A 252 -16.90 -4.14 8.41
CA THR A 252 -17.57 -2.92 8.85
C THR A 252 -19.07 -3.12 8.57
N PRO A 253 -19.97 -2.85 9.53
CA PRO A 253 -21.38 -2.83 9.22
C PRO A 253 -21.56 -1.77 8.13
N PHE A 254 -21.89 -2.22 6.91
CA PHE A 254 -22.43 -1.32 5.91
C PHE A 254 -23.60 -0.61 6.58
N GLU A 255 -23.56 0.72 6.62
CA GLU A 255 -24.75 1.52 6.95
C GLU A 255 -25.82 1.11 5.94
N SER A 256 -26.68 0.20 6.38
CA SER A 256 -27.91 -0.15 5.72
C SER A 256 -28.79 1.10 5.77
N GLU A 257 -28.89 1.82 4.66
CA GLU A 257 -30.06 2.65 4.38
C GLU A 257 -31.30 1.79 4.11
#